data_AF-A0A8T4UA79-F1
#
_entry.id   AF-A0A8T4UA79-F1
#
_cell.length_a   1.000
_cell.length_b   1.000
_cell.length_c   1.000
_cell.angle_alpha   90.00
_cell.angle_beta   90.00
_cell.angle_gamma   90.00
#
_symmetry.space_group_name_H-M   'P 1'
#
loop_
_entity.id
_entity.type
_entity.pdbx_description
1 polymer ?
#
loop_
_entity_poly.entity_id
_entity_poly.type
_entity_poly.pdbx_seq_one_letter_code
_entity_poly.pdbx_strand_id
1 'polypeptide(L)' 'MALSMKPSEKLICPSCKKPNLVYDPITGIYFCKSCGYQGTFVIISSKE' A
#
# COMPACT_ATOMS: atom_id res chain seq x y z
N MET A 1 -3.12 23.17 -4.92
CA MET A 1 -3.55 22.42 -3.72
C MET A 1 -2.51 21.35 -3.41
N ALA A 2 -1.78 21.47 -2.30
CA ALA A 2 -0.91 20.39 -1.83
C ALA A 2 -1.79 19.36 -1.10
N LEU A 3 -1.91 18.15 -1.64
CA LEU A 3 -2.51 17.03 -0.93
C LEU A 3 -1.57 16.64 0.22
N SER A 4 -1.78 17.23 1.40
CA SER A 4 -1.22 16.73 2.65
C SER A 4 -1.82 15.36 2.94
N MET A 5 -1.25 14.32 2.34
CA MET A 5 -1.47 12.94 2.77
C MET A 5 -0.95 12.84 4.21
N LYS A 6 -1.86 12.56 5.16
CA LYS A 6 -1.54 12.37 6.58
C LYS A 6 -0.32 11.42 6.73
N PRO A 7 0.72 11.78 7.49
CA PRO A 7 2.03 11.14 7.44
C PRO A 7 2.18 9.72 8.07
N SER A 8 1.12 8.95 8.37
CA SER A 8 1.30 7.75 9.21
C SER A 8 0.47 6.51 8.87
N GLU A 9 -0.27 6.45 7.76
CA GLU A 9 -0.92 5.20 7.35
C GLU A 9 0.05 4.35 6.52
N LYS A 10 0.69 3.37 7.16
CA LYS A 10 1.55 2.41 6.45
C LYS A 10 0.67 1.37 5.77
N LEU A 11 0.67 1.37 4.44
CA LEU A 11 0.09 0.30 3.63
C LEU A 11 1.00 -0.92 3.69
N ILE A 12 0.47 -2.03 4.19
CA ILE A 12 1.15 -3.30 4.40
C ILE A 12 0.61 -4.34 3.41
N CYS A 13 1.51 -5.04 2.72
CA CYS A 13 1.12 -6.13 1.83
C CYS A 13 0.49 -7.27 2.63
N PRO A 14 -0.71 -7.78 2.26
CA PRO A 14 -1.36 -8.87 2.97
C PRO A 14 -0.60 -10.20 2.86
N SER A 15 0.15 -10.40 1.76
CA SER A 15 0.86 -11.64 1.50
C SER A 15 2.15 -11.76 2.30
N CYS A 16 3.00 -10.73 2.32
CA CYS A 16 4.30 -10.78 3.02
C CYS A 16 4.40 -9.89 4.26
N LYS A 17 3.31 -9.19 4.64
CA LYS A 17 3.26 -8.23 5.76
C LYS A 17 4.35 -7.15 5.71
N LYS A 18 4.86 -6.83 4.51
CA LYS A 18 5.85 -5.77 4.31
C LYS A 18 5.21 -4.46 3.84
N PRO A 19 5.69 -3.30 4.30
CA PRO A 19 5.25 -1.98 3.83
C PRO A 19 5.86 -1.62 2.46
N ASN A 20 5.81 -2.54 1.50
CA ASN A 20 6.47 -2.41 0.19
C ASN A 20 5.44 -2.56 -0.94
N LEU A 21 4.33 -1.83 -0.80
CA LEU A 21 3.25 -1.74 -1.77
C LEU A 21 3.41 -0.45 -2.59
N VAL A 22 3.25 -0.58 -3.90
CA VAL A 22 3.26 0.51 -4.87
C VAL A 22 1.88 0.56 -5.52
N TYR A 23 1.26 1.73 -5.54
CA TYR A 23 -0.01 1.92 -6.23
C TYR A 23 0.22 2.03 -7.74
N ASP A 24 -0.50 1.23 -8.53
CA ASP A 24 -0.52 1.30 -9.99
C ASP A 24 -1.78 2.05 -10.45
N PRO A 25 -1.65 3.31 -10.93
CA PRO A 25 -2.79 4.12 -11.31
C PRO A 25 -3.46 3.69 -12.63
N ILE A 26 -2.79 2.85 -13.42
CA ILE A 26 -3.29 2.37 -14.71
C ILE A 26 -4.36 1.30 -14.48
N THR A 27 -4.05 0.38 -13.56
CA THR A 27 -4.91 -0.75 -13.21
C THR A 27 -5.74 -0.51 -11.95
N GLY A 28 -5.40 0.50 -11.15
CA GLY A 28 -6.07 0.84 -9.89
C GLY A 28 -5.78 -0.16 -8.76
N ILE A 29 -4.71 -0.95 -8.86
CA ILE A 29 -4.33 -1.95 -7.86
C ILE A 29 -3.00 -1.63 -7.18
N TYR A 30 -2.77 -2.23 -6.02
CA TYR A 30 -1.48 -2.20 -5.35
C TYR A 30 -0.63 -3.40 -5.74
N PHE A 31 0.64 -3.12 -6.01
CA PHE A 31 1.67 -4.11 -6.33
C PHE A 31 2.71 -4.18 -5.22
N CYS A 32 2.98 -5.38 -4.70
CA CYS A 32 4.07 -5.60 -3.76
C CYS A 32 5.35 -6.04 -4.48
N LYS A 33 6.39 -5.19 -4.43
CA LYS A 33 7.70 -5.49 -5.01
C LYS A 33 8.46 -6.63 -4.30
N SER A 34 8.02 -7.06 -3.11
CA SER A 34 8.72 -8.12 -2.36
C SER A 34 8.23 -9.53 -2.63
N CYS A 35 6.93 -9.73 -2.85
CA CYS A 35 6.35 -11.07 -3.07
C CYS A 35 5.56 -11.20 -4.37
N GLY A 36 5.40 -10.11 -5.14
CA GLY A 36 4.62 -10.11 -6.38
C GLY A 36 3.11 -10.02 -6.17
N TYR A 37 2.63 -9.72 -4.96
CA TYR A 37 1.20 -9.51 -4.70
C TYR A 37 0.65 -8.39 -5.59
N GLN A 38 -0.49 -8.62 -6.23
CA GLN A 38 -1.21 -7.68 -7.07
C GLN A 38 -2.69 -7.67 -6.66
N GLY A 39 -3.20 -6.52 -6.21
CA GLY A 39 -4.61 -6.40 -5.85
C GLY A 39 -4.96 -5.10 -5.14
N THR A 40 -6.26 -4.84 -4.98
CA THR A 40 -6.76 -3.67 -4.25
C THR A 40 -6.75 -3.84 -2.74
N PHE A 41 -6.61 -5.08 -2.25
CA PHE A 41 -6.67 -5.38 -0.83
C PHE A 41 -5.31 -5.11 -0.16
N VAL A 42 -5.29 -4.16 0.77
CA VAL A 42 -4.09 -3.77 1.51
C VAL A 42 -4.40 -3.66 2.99
N ILE A 43 -3.44 -4.01 3.83
CA ILE A 43 -3.59 -3.88 5.27
C ILE A 43 -3.15 -2.47 5.64
N ILE A 44 -4.03 -1.69 6.26
CA ILE A 44 -3.69 -0.35 6.74
C ILE A 44 -3.23 -0.50 8.19
N SER A 45 -1.96 -0.21 8.46
CA SER A 45 -1.45 -0.16 9.83
C SER A 45 -1.40 1.28 10.28
N SER A 46 -2.41 1.67 11.07
CA SER A 46 -2.41 2.90 11.85
C SER A 46 -1.72 2.60 13.18
N LYS A 47 -0.62 3.29 13.48
CA LYS A 47 -0.15 3.41 14.86
C LYS A 47 -0.99 4.51 15.49
N GLU A 48 -1.99 4.12 16.28
CA GLU A 48 -2.56 4.99 17.32
C GLU A 48 -1.52 5.31 18.40
#